data_AF-A0A2M9IKQ6-F1
#
_entry.id   AF-A0A2M9IKQ6-F1
#
_cell.length_a   1.000
_cell.length_b   1.000
_cell.length_c   1.000
_cell.angle_alpha   90.00
_cell.angle_beta   90.00
_cell.angle_gamma   90.00
#
_symmetry.space_group_name_H-M   'P 1'
#
loop_
_entity.id
_entity.type
_entity.pdbx_description
1 polymer ?
#
loop_
_entity_poly.entity_id
_entity_poly.type
_entity_poly.pdbx_seq_one_letter_code
_entity_poly.pdbx_strand_id
1 'polypeptide(L)'
;MFTHIIRGSALRITYQNAGVDCAFVGALSSGFCNWRIDFTYADTGNRTYRTSRGRTHDECKIDPMRSNSPQTLPRYGKTCAHLYVNGVRRVSQCHHVTK
;
A
#
# COMPACT_ATOMS: atom_id res chain seq x y z
N MET A 1 10.23 2.14 8.44
CA MET A 1 10.34 1.84 7.00
C MET A 1 8.96 1.42 6.52
N PHE A 2 8.47 1.95 5.39
CA PHE A 2 7.19 1.50 4.81
C PHE A 2 7.46 0.50 3.71
N THR A 3 6.86 -0.68 3.83
CA THR A 3 7.10 -1.83 2.95
C THR A 3 5.81 -2.19 2.25
N HIS A 4 5.89 -2.44 0.94
CA HIS A 4 4.83 -2.97 0.12
C HIS A 4 5.32 -4.29 -0.47
N ILE A 5 4.66 -5.38 -0.13
CA ILE A 5 5.01 -6.73 -0.60
C ILE A 5 3.95 -7.17 -1.58
N ILE A 6 4.40 -7.63 -2.75
CA ILE A 6 3.54 -8.24 -3.76
C ILE A 6 4.17 -9.55 -4.18
N ARG A 7 3.35 -10.60 -4.22
CA ARG A 7 3.72 -11.88 -4.83
C ARG A 7 2.67 -12.26 -5.86
N GLY A 8 3.13 -12.93 -6.90
CA GLY A 8 2.31 -13.25 -8.05
C GLY A 8 3.16 -13.52 -9.29
N SER A 9 2.49 -13.73 -10.41
CA SER A 9 3.12 -13.89 -11.72
C SER A 9 2.31 -13.14 -12.78
N ALA A 10 3.03 -12.42 -13.65
CA ALA A 10 2.42 -11.57 -14.67
C ALA A 10 1.31 -10.68 -14.06
N LEU A 11 0.07 -10.81 -14.52
CA LEU A 11 -1.07 -10.04 -14.05
C LEU A 11 -1.72 -10.58 -12.76
N ARG A 12 -1.37 -11.79 -12.33
CA ARG A 12 -2.01 -12.45 -11.19
C ARG A 12 -1.26 -12.11 -9.90
N ILE A 13 -1.92 -11.38 -9.01
CA ILE A 13 -1.46 -11.13 -7.64
C ILE A 13 -2.06 -12.19 -6.72
N THR A 14 -1.20 -12.98 -6.07
CA THR A 14 -1.59 -13.99 -5.09
C THR A 14 -1.44 -13.50 -3.65
N TYR A 15 -0.60 -12.50 -3.42
CA TYR A 15 -0.42 -11.88 -2.12
C TYR A 15 -0.08 -10.40 -2.28
N GLN A 16 -0.74 -9.56 -1.49
CA GLN A 16 -0.44 -8.13 -1.42
C GLN A 16 -0.63 -7.65 0.02
N ASN A 17 0.43 -7.07 0.58
CA ASN A 17 0.43 -6.48 1.91
C ASN A 17 1.27 -5.20 1.90
N ALA A 18 0.88 -4.21 2.70
CA ALA A 18 1.76 -3.10 2.98
C ALA A 18 1.64 -2.67 4.43
N GLY A 19 2.73 -2.12 4.98
CA GLY A 19 2.74 -1.61 6.34
C GLY A 19 4.03 -0.95 6.74
N VAL A 20 4.04 -0.38 7.93
CA VAL A 20 5.21 0.22 8.55
C VAL A 20 5.86 -0.80 9.48
N ASP A 21 7.17 -0.99 9.31
CA ASP A 21 8.00 -1.79 10.20
C ASP A 21 8.28 -1.05 11.51
N CYS A 22 8.11 -1.75 12.64
CA CYS A 22 8.35 -1.27 13.99
C CYS A 22 9.82 -0.90 14.28
N ALA A 23 10.78 -1.35 13.46
CA ALA A 23 12.20 -0.98 13.60
C ALA A 23 12.49 0.51 13.36
N PHE A 24 11.53 1.28 12.85
CA PHE A 24 11.65 2.73 12.62
C PHE A 24 11.02 3.59 13.73
N VAL A 25 10.51 2.97 14.80
CA VAL A 25 9.75 3.65 15.86
C VAL A 25 10.65 4.45 16.82
N GLY A 26 11.97 4.45 16.61
CA GLY A 26 12.90 5.37 17.28
C GLY A 26 12.61 6.87 17.07
N ALA A 27 11.66 7.24 16.19
CA ALA A 27 11.31 8.64 15.89
C ALA A 27 9.84 9.03 16.13
N LEU A 28 8.94 8.11 16.53
CA LEU A 28 7.51 8.41 16.73
C LEU A 28 6.99 7.71 17.99
N SER A 29 7.24 8.30 19.16
CA SER A 29 6.70 7.82 20.43
C SER A 29 5.16 7.83 20.50
N SER A 30 4.48 8.47 19.54
CA SER A 30 3.01 8.60 19.47
C SER A 30 2.31 7.72 18.43
N GLY A 31 3.05 6.95 17.62
CA GLY A 31 2.46 6.09 16.57
C GLY A 31 1.78 6.86 15.42
N PHE A 32 1.10 6.13 14.54
CA PHE A 32 0.33 6.68 13.41
C PHE A 32 -1.16 6.66 13.77
N CYS A 33 -1.77 7.83 13.94
CA CYS A 33 -3.20 7.99 14.22
C CYS A 33 -3.98 8.37 12.95
N ASN A 34 -5.29 8.08 12.90
CA ASN A 34 -6.15 8.37 11.73
C ASN A 34 -5.51 7.88 10.43
N TRP A 35 -5.00 6.65 10.46
CA TRP A 35 -4.17 6.11 9.41
C TRP A 35 -5.01 5.30 8.41
N ARG A 36 -4.57 5.27 7.16
CA ARG A 36 -5.19 4.48 6.09
C ARG A 36 -4.14 4.03 5.09
N ILE A 37 -4.24 2.80 4.61
CA ILE A 37 -3.39 2.29 3.53
C ILE A 37 -4.24 2.03 2.29
N ASP A 38 -3.91 2.71 1.19
CA ASP A 38 -4.57 2.55 -0.11
C ASP A 38 -3.64 1.80 -1.07
N PHE A 39 -4.19 0.89 -1.88
CA PHE A 39 -3.48 0.30 -3.01
C PHE A 39 -3.99 0.87 -4.33
N THR A 40 -3.11 1.30 -5.22
CA THR A 40 -3.49 1.82 -6.54
C THR A 40 -2.84 1.02 -7.65
N TYR A 41 -3.54 0.90 -8.77
CA TYR A 41 -3.07 0.21 -9.95
C TYR A 41 -3.17 1.16 -11.14
N ALA A 42 -2.05 1.33 -11.83
CA ALA A 42 -1.92 2.15 -13.02
C ALA A 42 -1.41 1.30 -14.19
N ASP A 43 -1.80 1.66 -15.40
CA ASP A 43 -1.25 1.03 -16.60
C ASP A 43 0.17 1.53 -16.91
N THR A 44 0.78 1.03 -17.99
CA THR A 44 2.10 1.44 -18.46
C THR A 44 2.18 2.92 -18.87
N GLY A 45 1.04 3.56 -19.15
CA GLY A 45 0.92 5.00 -19.39
C GLY A 45 0.77 5.83 -18.10
N ASN A 46 0.95 5.22 -16.92
CA ASN A 46 0.72 5.82 -15.60
C ASN A 46 -0.73 6.27 -15.34
N ARG A 47 -1.72 5.79 -16.11
CA ARG A 47 -3.13 6.08 -15.82
C ARG A 47 -3.64 5.13 -14.74
N THR A 48 -3.96 5.67 -13.57
CA THR A 48 -4.61 4.90 -12.51
C THR A 48 -6.00 4.46 -12.96
N TYR A 49 -6.24 3.15 -12.96
CA TYR A 49 -7.52 2.56 -13.35
C TYR A 49 -8.27 1.92 -12.17
N ARG A 50 -7.58 1.66 -11.05
CA ARG A 50 -8.20 1.09 -9.85
C ARG A 50 -7.52 1.59 -8.58
N THR A 51 -8.32 1.85 -7.56
CA THR A 51 -7.86 2.13 -6.19
C THR A 51 -8.62 1.23 -5.22
N SER A 52 -7.91 0.36 -4.51
CA SER A 52 -8.41 -0.34 -3.33
C SER A 52 -8.17 0.54 -2.11
N ARG A 53 -9.11 1.42 -1.82
CA ARG A 53 -9.07 2.33 -0.66
C ARG A 53 -9.27 1.52 0.64
N GLY A 54 -8.41 1.75 1.62
CA GLY A 54 -8.54 1.15 2.95
C GLY A 54 -9.61 1.84 3.81
N ARG A 55 -9.96 1.24 4.95
CA ARG A 55 -10.68 1.95 6.02
C ARG A 55 -9.72 2.91 6.72
N THR A 56 -10.22 4.06 7.14
CA THR A 56 -9.48 4.92 8.09
C THR A 56 -9.59 4.33 9.49
N HIS A 57 -8.45 4.14 10.12
CA HIS A 57 -8.28 3.67 11.49
C HIS A 57 -8.02 4.88 12.38
N ASP A 58 -8.99 5.24 13.20
CA ASP A 58 -8.93 6.43 14.06
C ASP A 58 -7.98 6.22 15.25
N GLU A 59 -7.72 4.96 15.60
CA GLU A 59 -6.74 4.57 16.61
C GLU A 59 -5.28 4.85 16.18
N CYS A 60 -4.43 5.07 17.17
CA CYS A 60 -2.99 5.20 16.96
C CYS A 60 -2.33 3.81 16.98
N LYS A 61 -1.55 3.49 15.96
CA LYS A 61 -0.80 2.23 15.87
C LYS A 61 0.63 2.48 15.39
N ILE A 62 1.62 1.81 15.96
CA ILE A 62 3.05 1.97 15.58
C ILE A 62 3.42 1.20 14.31
N ASP A 63 2.66 0.16 14.00
CA ASP A 63 2.81 -0.78 12.89
C ASP A 63 1.50 -0.88 12.08
N PRO A 64 1.03 0.23 11.45
CA PRO A 64 -0.11 0.16 10.55
C PRO A 64 0.19 -0.81 9.41
N MET A 65 -0.69 -1.79 9.22
CA MET A 65 -0.57 -2.83 8.21
C MET A 65 -1.91 -3.10 7.56
N ARG A 66 -1.90 -3.43 6.27
CA ARG A 66 -3.09 -3.83 5.53
C ARG A 66 -2.74 -4.86 4.46
N SER A 67 -3.56 -5.90 4.38
CA SER A 67 -3.56 -6.85 3.26
C SER A 67 -4.66 -6.52 2.25
N ASN A 68 -4.45 -6.90 1.00
CA ASN A 68 -5.47 -6.84 -0.04
C ASN A 68 -5.71 -8.23 -0.63
N SER A 69 -6.94 -8.52 -1.01
CA SER A 69 -7.31 -9.83 -1.53
C SER A 69 -6.56 -10.17 -2.83
N PRO A 70 -6.25 -11.45 -3.06
CA PRO A 70 -5.74 -11.92 -4.34
C PRO A 70 -6.62 -11.45 -5.50
N GLN A 71 -6.00 -11.10 -6.63
CA GLN A 71 -6.72 -10.59 -7.79
C GLN A 71 -5.91 -10.76 -9.07
N THR A 72 -6.59 -10.76 -10.20
CA THR A 72 -5.98 -10.64 -11.53
C THR A 72 -6.14 -9.21 -12.01
N LEU A 73 -5.04 -8.56 -12.35
CA LEU A 73 -5.05 -7.22 -12.92
C LEU A 73 -5.46 -7.27 -14.40
N PRO A 74 -6.26 -6.31 -14.89
CA PRO A 74 -6.65 -6.28 -16.29
C PRO A 74 -5.50 -5.81 -17.22
N ARG A 75 -4.46 -5.18 -16.67
CA ARG A 75 -3.37 -4.55 -17.43
C ARG A 75 -2.05 -4.61 -16.66
N TYR A 76 -0.94 -4.67 -17.40
CA TYR A 76 0.40 -4.45 -16.85
C TYR A 76 0.60 -2.97 -16.51
N GLY A 77 1.56 -2.68 -15.65
CA GLY A 77 1.89 -1.31 -15.27
C GLY A 77 2.46 -1.23 -13.87
N LYS A 78 1.85 -0.41 -13.02
CA LYS A 78 2.36 -0.09 -11.69
C LYS A 78 1.33 -0.40 -10.62
N THR A 79 1.79 -0.95 -9.52
CA THR A 79 1.00 -1.22 -8.32
C THR A 79 1.69 -0.53 -7.15
N CYS A 80 0.97 0.37 -6.47
CA CYS A 80 1.51 1.16 -5.37
C CYS A 80 0.71 0.93 -4.10
N ALA A 81 1.38 1.04 -2.97
CA ALA A 81 0.74 1.22 -1.67
C ALA A 81 1.06 2.63 -1.16
N HIS A 82 0.08 3.25 -0.54
CA HIS A 82 0.17 4.61 0.00
C HIS A 82 -0.29 4.61 1.44
N LEU A 83 0.53 5.15 2.35
CA LEU A 83 0.13 5.42 3.72
C LEU A 83 -0.37 6.86 3.83
N TYR A 84 -1.57 7.01 4.38
CA TYR A 84 -2.17 8.29 4.76
C TYR A 84 -2.23 8.37 6.29
N VAL A 85 -1.97 9.56 6.83
CA VAL A 85 -2.05 9.87 8.28
C VAL A 85 -2.72 11.23 8.40
N ASN A 86 -3.84 11.31 9.12
CA ASN A 86 -4.68 12.51 9.17
C ASN A 86 -5.11 12.98 7.77
N GLY A 87 -5.43 12.04 6.87
CA GLY A 87 -5.84 12.34 5.48
C GLY A 87 -4.70 12.76 4.53
N VAL A 88 -3.47 12.96 5.03
CA VAL A 88 -2.30 13.36 4.23
C VAL A 88 -1.47 12.16 3.84
N ARG A 89 -1.13 12.02 2.55
CA ARG A 89 -0.23 10.96 2.06
C ARG A 89 1.19 11.19 2.58
N ARG A 90 1.71 10.27 3.39
CA ARG A 90 3.04 10.37 4.00
C ARG A 90 4.11 9.65 3.21
N VAL A 91 3.80 8.49 2.67
CA VAL A 91 4.77 7.66 1.94
C VAL A 91 4.08 6.80 0.89
N SER A 92 4.83 6.40 -0.14
CA SER A 92 4.39 5.50 -1.19
C SER A 92 5.50 4.52 -1.54
N GLN A 93 5.13 3.27 -1.83
CA GLN A 93 6.05 2.28 -2.40
C GLN A 93 5.36 1.56 -3.55
N CYS A 94 6.03 1.49 -4.70
CA CYS A 94 5.46 0.98 -5.93
C CYS A 94 6.31 -0.16 -6.51
N HIS A 95 5.64 -1.09 -7.19
CA HIS A 95 6.25 -2.15 -7.98
C HIS A 95 5.77 -2.03 -9.42
N HIS A 96 6.61 -2.46 -10.36
CA HIS A 96 6.21 -2.63 -11.75
C HIS A 96 5.73 -4.06 -11.95
N VAL A 97 4.52 -4.19 -12.47
CA VAL A 97 3.94 -5.45 -12.93
C VAL A 97 4.18 -5.48 -14.44
N THR A 98 5.22 -6.19 -14.84
CA THR A 98 5.59 -6.41 -16.24
C THR A 98 5.34 -7.87 -16.62
N LYS A 99 5.54 -8.16 -17.91
CA LYS A 99 5.61 -9.54 -18.40
C LYS A 99 6.81 -10.26 -17.80
#